data_AF-A0A352DYI7-F1
#
_entry.id   AF-A0A352DYI7-F1
#
_cell.length_a   1.000
_cell.length_b   1.000
_cell.length_c   1.000
_cell.angle_alpha   90.00
_cell.angle_beta   90.00
_cell.angle_gamma   90.00
#
_symmetry.space_group_name_H-M   'P 1'
#
loop_
_entity.id
_entity.type
_entity.pdbx_description
1 polymer ?
#
loop_
_entity_poly.entity_id
_entity_poly.type
_entity_poly.pdbx_seq_one_letter_code
_entity_poly.pdbx_strand_id
1 'polypeptide(L)'
;MEGQAVVDLDGRDYNDGKGTLAALFETPAIAARLAHLKTPDGSWRTRDDVFVRYARERQPLLVGPLGIGYAVYGGRHHFGPELQFGHVVGDWFARRGEPVLIVKCAWGGKSLFADFRPPSVGPGSDAMGNNVPAPGPYYTRMIDEVKAALAAVPSAVPGAVRGDLAGFVWWHGWNDGVDPERSIPAYEENLAALVRDVRRDLDSPHLPVVIGELTGPWVDAPPAWEALRKAQRNVAEREEFRDRARFVATRSFVRAAQDSPNPGHGHHEFGNAETYFLVGDALGKAMVSLLSGEPAA
;
A
#
# COMPACT_ATOMS: atom_id res chain seq x y z
N MET A 1 -1.31 -3.00 -1.90
CA MET A 1 -0.87 -4.40 -1.70
C MET A 1 -1.45 -4.99 -0.41
N GLU A 2 -1.78 -6.28 -0.39
CA GLU A 2 -2.56 -6.91 0.70
C GLU A 2 -1.77 -7.24 1.98
N GLY A 3 -0.43 -7.22 1.90
CA GLY A 3 0.46 -7.56 3.02
C GLY A 3 0.79 -9.04 3.07
N GLN A 4 1.99 -9.38 2.61
CA GLN A 4 2.54 -10.74 2.54
C GLN A 4 3.84 -10.87 3.34
N ALA A 5 4.30 -9.80 3.99
CA ALA A 5 5.51 -9.85 4.79
C ALA A 5 5.32 -10.75 6.00
N VAL A 6 6.25 -11.67 6.21
CA VAL A 6 6.18 -12.66 7.29
C VAL A 6 6.76 -12.08 8.58
N VAL A 7 6.07 -12.30 9.68
CA VAL A 7 6.47 -11.80 11.01
C VAL A 7 7.43 -12.76 11.68
N ASP A 8 7.03 -14.02 11.82
CA ASP A 8 7.68 -14.98 12.72
C ASP A 8 7.56 -16.45 12.28
N LEU A 9 7.00 -16.74 11.10
CA LEU A 9 6.91 -18.12 10.60
C LEU A 9 8.28 -18.61 10.13
N ASP A 10 8.63 -19.83 10.52
CA ASP A 10 9.94 -20.45 10.30
C ASP A 10 9.84 -21.86 9.71
N GLY A 11 10.98 -22.56 9.68
CA GLY A 11 11.11 -23.89 9.10
C GLY A 11 11.18 -23.90 7.57
N ARG A 12 11.17 -25.10 7.00
CA ARG A 12 11.43 -25.34 5.57
C ARG A 12 10.52 -24.54 4.64
N ASP A 13 9.25 -24.36 5.01
CA ASP A 13 8.27 -23.66 4.17
C ASP A 13 8.43 -22.14 4.19
N TYR A 14 9.20 -21.61 5.15
CA TYR A 14 9.52 -20.18 5.31
C TYR A 14 11.03 -19.91 5.29
N ASN A 15 11.80 -20.75 4.59
CA ASN A 15 13.25 -20.60 4.42
C ASN A 15 13.98 -20.41 5.77
N ASP A 16 13.59 -21.23 6.76
CA ASP A 16 14.11 -21.24 8.13
C ASP A 16 14.01 -19.87 8.82
N GLY A 17 12.98 -19.09 8.49
CA GLY A 17 12.69 -17.79 9.10
C GLY A 17 13.53 -16.63 8.56
N LYS A 18 14.34 -16.84 7.52
CA LYS A 18 15.16 -15.78 6.91
C LYS A 18 14.30 -14.63 6.40
N GLY A 19 14.68 -13.40 6.73
CA GLY A 19 13.99 -12.20 6.25
C GLY A 19 12.59 -11.97 6.86
N THR A 20 12.22 -12.75 7.90
CA THR A 20 11.04 -12.47 8.73
C THR A 20 11.27 -11.27 9.63
N LEU A 21 10.20 -10.61 10.09
CA LEU A 21 10.34 -9.45 10.99
C LEU A 21 11.08 -9.82 12.28
N ALA A 22 10.86 -11.01 12.82
CA ALA A 22 11.55 -11.54 14.00
C ALA A 22 13.06 -11.67 13.75
N ALA A 23 13.47 -12.31 12.64
CA ALA A 23 14.88 -12.48 12.30
C ALA A 23 15.62 -11.14 12.08
N LEU A 24 14.92 -10.08 11.64
CA LEU A 24 15.55 -8.76 11.48
C LEU A 24 16.05 -8.15 12.80
N PHE A 25 15.52 -8.55 13.96
CA PHE A 25 16.00 -8.09 15.26
C PHE A 25 17.34 -8.73 15.67
N GLU A 26 17.80 -9.78 14.97
CA GLU A 26 19.10 -10.40 15.23
C GLU A 26 20.27 -9.57 14.69
N THR A 27 20.00 -8.63 13.77
CA THR A 27 20.99 -7.69 13.24
C THR A 27 20.90 -6.34 13.97
N PRO A 28 21.90 -5.94 14.79
CA PRO A 28 21.79 -4.76 15.66
C PRO A 28 21.44 -3.45 14.95
N ALA A 29 22.01 -3.21 13.77
CA ALA A 29 21.74 -2.01 12.99
C ALA A 29 20.28 -1.95 12.49
N ILE A 30 19.70 -3.10 12.13
CA ILE A 30 18.31 -3.19 11.69
C ILE A 30 17.39 -3.13 12.91
N ALA A 31 17.72 -3.84 13.99
CA ALA A 31 16.97 -3.83 15.24
C ALA A 31 16.77 -2.41 15.79
N ALA A 32 17.81 -1.56 15.73
CA ALA A 32 17.71 -0.15 16.14
C ALA A 32 16.64 0.62 15.33
N ARG A 33 16.53 0.37 14.02
CA ARG A 33 15.52 0.99 13.15
C ARG A 33 14.10 0.46 13.40
N LEU A 34 13.98 -0.77 13.92
CA LEU A 34 12.71 -1.44 14.19
C LEU A 34 12.27 -1.32 15.66
N ALA A 35 13.07 -0.67 16.52
CA ALA A 35 12.89 -0.71 17.97
C ALA A 35 11.49 -0.24 18.43
N HIS A 36 10.88 0.72 17.71
CA HIS A 36 9.53 1.19 18.01
C HIS A 36 8.43 0.14 17.79
N LEU A 37 8.69 -0.91 17.01
CA LEU A 37 7.76 -2.02 16.80
C LEU A 37 7.68 -2.96 18.01
N LYS A 38 8.55 -2.81 19.01
CA LYS A 38 8.53 -3.59 20.24
C LYS A 38 8.14 -2.73 21.44
N THR A 39 7.48 -3.37 22.40
CA THR A 39 7.30 -2.89 23.77
C THR A 39 8.52 -3.29 24.62
N PRO A 40 8.68 -2.70 25.82
CA PRO A 40 9.79 -3.07 26.73
C PRO A 40 9.81 -4.55 27.14
N ASP A 41 8.66 -5.23 27.13
CA ASP A 41 8.54 -6.67 27.42
C ASP A 41 8.83 -7.58 26.21
N GLY A 42 9.19 -7.01 25.06
CA GLY A 42 9.52 -7.75 23.84
C GLY A 42 8.32 -8.19 23.00
N SER A 43 7.08 -7.86 23.40
CA SER A 43 5.90 -8.09 22.57
C SER A 43 5.80 -7.07 21.42
N TRP A 44 4.98 -7.38 20.41
CA TRP A 44 4.76 -6.48 19.27
C TRP A 44 3.89 -5.30 19.68
N ARG A 45 4.38 -4.09 19.45
CA ARG A 45 3.67 -2.85 19.79
C ARG A 45 2.39 -2.73 18.97
N THR A 46 1.36 -2.22 19.62
CA THR A 46 0.13 -1.74 19.01
C THR A 46 0.02 -0.24 19.31
N ARG A 47 -0.45 0.57 18.36
CA ARG A 47 -0.72 2.00 18.54
C ARG A 47 -2.20 2.22 18.83
N ASP A 48 -2.52 3.07 19.78
CA ASP A 48 -3.88 3.46 20.16
C ASP A 48 -4.34 4.79 19.55
N ASP A 49 -3.47 5.48 18.81
CA ASP A 49 -3.72 6.72 18.06
C ASP A 49 -3.80 6.50 16.54
N VAL A 50 -3.53 5.28 16.07
CA VAL A 50 -3.67 4.88 14.66
C VAL A 50 -4.52 3.62 14.59
N PHE A 51 -5.49 3.61 13.69
CA PHE A 51 -6.44 2.54 13.48
C PHE A 51 -6.36 2.05 12.05
N VAL A 52 -6.74 0.80 11.82
CA VAL A 52 -6.81 0.20 10.49
C VAL A 52 -8.20 -0.38 10.29
N ARG A 53 -8.76 -0.19 9.09
CA ARG A 53 -9.97 -0.86 8.61
C ARG A 53 -9.63 -1.56 7.30
N TYR A 54 -9.79 -2.89 7.24
CA TYR A 54 -9.47 -3.70 6.07
C TYR A 54 -10.58 -4.71 5.75
N ALA A 55 -11.36 -4.41 4.71
CA ALA A 55 -12.43 -5.26 4.21
C ALA A 55 -11.93 -6.23 3.13
N ARG A 56 -11.42 -7.38 3.55
CA ARG A 56 -10.92 -8.43 2.66
C ARG A 56 -12.04 -9.11 1.86
N GLU A 57 -11.69 -9.78 0.77
CA GLU A 57 -12.66 -10.55 -0.02
C GLU A 57 -13.20 -11.75 0.76
N ARG A 58 -14.53 -11.81 0.95
CA ARG A 58 -15.21 -12.97 1.53
C ARG A 58 -14.63 -13.39 2.90
N GLN A 59 -14.16 -12.40 3.67
CA GLN A 59 -13.53 -12.58 4.98
C GLN A 59 -14.11 -11.58 5.97
N PRO A 60 -14.05 -11.84 7.29
CA PRO A 60 -14.42 -10.87 8.30
C PRO A 60 -13.64 -9.56 8.17
N LEU A 61 -14.32 -8.45 8.44
CA LEU A 61 -13.72 -7.12 8.52
C LEU A 61 -12.64 -7.11 9.61
N LEU A 62 -11.45 -6.65 9.27
CA LEU A 62 -10.41 -6.35 10.25
C LEU A 62 -10.53 -4.87 10.62
N VAL A 63 -10.76 -4.58 11.90
CA VAL A 63 -10.83 -3.22 12.41
C VAL A 63 -10.22 -3.15 13.80
N GLY A 64 -9.43 -2.11 14.06
CA GLY A 64 -8.84 -1.90 15.37
C GLY A 64 -7.57 -1.04 15.35
N PRO A 65 -6.85 -0.99 16.47
CA PRO A 65 -5.60 -0.26 16.58
C PRO A 65 -4.52 -0.84 15.66
N LEU A 66 -3.60 0.00 15.20
CA LEU A 66 -2.51 -0.38 14.31
C LEU A 66 -1.56 -1.33 15.03
N GLY A 67 -1.30 -2.46 14.41
CA GLY A 67 -0.33 -3.45 14.84
C GLY A 67 -0.19 -4.52 13.77
N ILE A 68 0.40 -5.64 14.14
CA ILE A 68 0.49 -6.80 13.25
C ILE A 68 -0.87 -7.48 13.12
N GLY A 69 -1.19 -7.95 11.90
CA GLY A 69 -2.39 -8.74 11.63
C GLY A 69 -3.39 -8.13 10.63
N TYR A 70 -3.05 -7.00 9.99
CA TYR A 70 -3.86 -6.42 8.91
C TYR A 70 -3.43 -6.90 7.51
N ALA A 71 -2.92 -8.13 7.42
CA ALA A 71 -2.52 -8.79 6.18
C ALA A 71 -3.71 -9.47 5.45
N VAL A 72 -3.45 -10.05 4.28
CA VAL A 72 -4.45 -10.85 3.55
C VAL A 72 -4.91 -12.07 4.35
N TYR A 73 -4.04 -12.61 5.22
CA TYR A 73 -4.31 -13.77 6.07
C TYR A 73 -4.96 -13.39 7.40
N GLY A 74 -5.57 -14.37 8.08
CA GLY A 74 -5.94 -14.23 9.48
C GLY A 74 -4.73 -14.35 10.42
N GLY A 75 -4.89 -13.94 11.67
CA GLY A 75 -3.85 -14.07 12.70
C GLY A 75 -2.81 -12.94 12.68
N ARG A 76 -1.69 -13.16 13.38
CA ARG A 76 -0.65 -12.14 13.62
C ARG A 76 0.73 -12.56 13.09
N HIS A 77 0.74 -13.30 11.99
CA HIS A 77 1.96 -13.82 11.37
C HIS A 77 2.39 -13.07 10.12
N HIS A 78 1.57 -12.12 9.66
CA HIS A 78 1.85 -11.34 8.47
C HIS A 78 1.46 -9.87 8.67
N PHE A 79 2.10 -9.01 7.88
CA PHE A 79 1.79 -7.59 7.80
C PHE A 79 2.01 -7.08 6.37
N GLY A 80 1.52 -5.88 6.08
CA GLY A 80 1.88 -5.14 4.88
C GLY A 80 2.55 -3.80 5.20
N PRO A 81 2.75 -2.94 4.18
CA PRO A 81 3.41 -1.66 4.37
C PRO A 81 2.62 -0.73 5.31
N GLU A 82 1.34 -1.02 5.57
CA GLU A 82 0.51 -0.27 6.50
C GLU A 82 1.10 -0.18 7.91
N LEU A 83 1.88 -1.19 8.34
CA LEU A 83 2.47 -1.19 9.67
C LEU A 83 3.41 0.01 9.82
N GLN A 84 4.45 0.08 8.99
CA GLN A 84 5.42 1.16 9.10
C GLN A 84 4.88 2.48 8.55
N PHE A 85 4.05 2.46 7.50
CA PHE A 85 3.36 3.65 7.03
C PHE A 85 2.56 4.31 8.17
N GLY A 86 1.78 3.51 8.90
CA GLY A 86 0.97 3.96 10.02
C GLY A 86 1.79 4.51 11.19
N HIS A 87 2.98 3.96 11.45
CA HIS A 87 3.88 4.55 12.43
C HIS A 87 4.36 5.95 12.00
N VAL A 88 4.79 6.11 10.75
CA VAL A 88 5.30 7.40 10.25
C VAL A 88 4.22 8.48 10.23
N VAL A 89 3.03 8.19 9.66
CA VAL A 89 1.96 9.19 9.62
C VAL A 89 1.36 9.42 11.02
N GLY A 90 1.25 8.37 11.83
CA GLY A 90 0.79 8.46 13.21
C GLY A 90 1.61 9.45 14.03
N ASP A 91 2.95 9.38 13.96
CA ASP A 91 3.83 10.31 14.67
C ASP A 91 3.64 11.77 14.24
N TRP A 92 3.27 12.00 12.98
CA TRP A 92 3.02 13.35 12.46
C TRP A 92 1.65 13.89 12.94
N PHE A 93 0.61 13.07 12.91
CA PHE A 93 -0.74 13.44 13.36
C PHE A 93 -0.84 13.55 14.90
N ALA A 94 -0.13 12.70 15.65
CA ALA A 94 -0.12 12.69 17.11
C ALA A 94 0.37 14.01 17.72
N ARG A 95 1.30 14.71 17.05
CA ARG A 95 1.77 16.06 17.46
C ARG A 95 0.66 17.11 17.45
N ARG A 96 -0.44 16.84 16.74
CA ARG A 96 -1.62 17.70 16.63
C ARG A 96 -2.82 17.13 17.39
N GLY A 97 -2.64 16.01 18.11
CA GLY A 97 -3.70 15.34 18.85
C GLY A 97 -4.77 14.72 17.95
N GLU A 98 -4.43 14.41 16.70
CA GLU A 98 -5.36 13.87 15.71
C GLU A 98 -5.12 12.34 15.56
N PRO A 99 -6.14 11.49 15.77
CA PRO A 99 -6.00 10.07 15.47
C PRO A 99 -6.06 9.81 13.96
N VAL A 100 -5.46 8.71 13.52
CA VAL A 100 -5.43 8.30 12.10
C VAL A 100 -6.26 7.04 11.88
N LEU A 101 -7.06 7.00 10.82
CA LEU A 101 -7.68 5.77 10.32
C LEU A 101 -7.12 5.41 8.94
N ILE A 102 -6.41 4.30 8.85
CA ILE A 102 -5.95 3.71 7.58
C ILE A 102 -7.08 2.86 7.01
N VAL A 103 -7.59 3.27 5.85
CA VAL A 103 -8.56 2.47 5.08
C VAL A 103 -7.80 1.64 4.06
N LYS A 104 -7.66 0.34 4.31
CA LYS A 104 -6.92 -0.57 3.43
C LYS A 104 -7.86 -1.14 2.37
N CYS A 105 -7.74 -0.62 1.16
CA CYS A 105 -8.45 -1.11 -0.04
C CYS A 105 -7.47 -1.89 -0.93
N ALA A 106 -7.04 -3.07 -0.47
CA ALA A 106 -6.09 -3.91 -1.19
C ALA A 106 -6.70 -5.28 -1.42
N TRP A 107 -6.69 -5.76 -2.66
CA TRP A 107 -7.19 -7.08 -3.04
C TRP A 107 -6.29 -7.68 -4.11
N GLY A 108 -6.04 -8.99 -4.00
CA GLY A 108 -5.04 -9.69 -4.78
C GLY A 108 -5.51 -9.99 -6.19
N GLY A 109 -4.57 -10.03 -7.13
CA GLY A 109 -4.86 -10.40 -8.52
C GLY A 109 -5.74 -9.40 -9.26
N LYS A 110 -5.60 -8.10 -8.94
CA LYS A 110 -6.34 -7.00 -9.57
C LYS A 110 -5.43 -6.17 -10.45
N SER A 111 -5.99 -5.66 -11.54
CA SER A 111 -5.33 -4.76 -12.49
C SER A 111 -5.96 -3.37 -12.44
N LEU A 112 -5.18 -2.34 -12.80
CA LEU A 112 -5.73 -1.02 -13.06
C LEU A 112 -6.50 -0.99 -14.38
N PHE A 113 -6.07 -1.79 -15.36
CA PHE A 113 -6.73 -1.90 -16.66
C PHE A 113 -8.22 -2.33 -16.57
N ALA A 114 -8.53 -3.30 -15.69
CA ALA A 114 -9.88 -3.86 -15.58
C ALA A 114 -10.55 -3.63 -14.22
N ASP A 115 -9.91 -4.03 -13.12
CA ASP A 115 -10.57 -4.09 -11.81
C ASP A 115 -10.73 -2.71 -11.17
N PHE A 116 -9.66 -1.92 -11.19
CA PHE A 116 -9.64 -0.54 -10.71
C PHE A 116 -9.86 0.47 -11.83
N ARG A 117 -10.41 0.03 -12.97
CA ARG A 117 -10.63 0.87 -14.15
C ARG A 117 -11.43 2.12 -13.77
N PRO A 118 -10.88 3.34 -13.93
CA PRO A 118 -11.59 4.55 -13.55
C PRO A 118 -12.79 4.79 -14.45
N PRO A 119 -13.91 5.32 -13.92
CA PRO A 119 -15.12 5.59 -14.69
C PRO A 119 -14.89 6.52 -15.89
N SER A 120 -14.02 7.53 -15.77
CA SER A 120 -13.75 8.49 -16.84
C SER A 120 -13.00 7.91 -18.05
N VAL A 121 -12.34 6.76 -17.90
CA VAL A 121 -11.68 6.05 -19.02
C VAL A 121 -12.73 5.40 -19.94
N GLY A 122 -13.94 5.12 -19.44
CA GLY A 122 -14.98 4.43 -20.20
C GLY A 122 -14.71 2.92 -20.37
N PRO A 123 -15.72 2.11 -20.75
CA PRO A 123 -15.56 0.67 -20.89
C PRO A 123 -14.57 0.29 -22.00
N GLY A 124 -14.06 -0.93 -21.96
CA GLY A 124 -13.12 -1.47 -22.94
C GLY A 124 -13.33 -2.96 -23.18
N SER A 125 -12.30 -3.62 -23.74
CA SER A 125 -12.32 -5.07 -23.96
C SER A 125 -10.98 -5.71 -23.58
N ASP A 126 -11.04 -6.95 -23.09
CA ASP A 126 -9.86 -7.75 -22.76
C ASP A 126 -9.29 -8.47 -24.01
N ALA A 127 -8.29 -9.33 -23.79
CA ALA A 127 -7.65 -10.12 -24.83
C ALA A 127 -8.58 -11.05 -25.61
N MET A 128 -9.65 -11.49 -24.96
CA MET A 128 -10.63 -12.43 -25.49
C MET A 128 -11.84 -11.71 -26.10
N GLY A 129 -11.84 -10.37 -26.10
CA GLY A 129 -12.97 -9.56 -26.54
C GLY A 129 -14.10 -9.46 -25.51
N ASN A 130 -13.88 -9.90 -24.27
CA ASN A 130 -14.88 -9.73 -23.22
C ASN A 130 -14.93 -8.26 -22.79
N ASN A 131 -16.10 -7.81 -22.38
CA ASN A 131 -16.31 -6.45 -21.89
C ASN A 131 -15.54 -6.20 -20.58
N VAL A 132 -14.78 -5.09 -20.54
CA VAL A 132 -14.13 -4.56 -19.34
C VAL A 132 -14.92 -3.32 -18.91
N PRO A 133 -15.67 -3.36 -17.80
CA PRO A 133 -16.53 -2.26 -17.39
C PRO A 133 -15.72 -1.07 -16.84
N ALA A 134 -16.28 0.14 -16.98
CA ALA A 134 -15.86 1.33 -16.25
C ALA A 134 -17.12 1.97 -15.62
N PRO A 135 -17.14 2.21 -14.29
CA PRO A 135 -16.08 1.88 -13.34
C PRO A 135 -15.85 0.37 -13.21
N GLY A 136 -14.59 0.00 -12.99
CA GLY A 136 -14.22 -1.37 -12.66
C GLY A 136 -14.79 -1.77 -11.29
N PRO A 137 -15.08 -3.06 -11.05
CA PRO A 137 -15.74 -3.51 -9.82
C PRO A 137 -14.97 -3.16 -8.54
N TYR A 138 -13.63 -3.15 -8.60
CA TYR A 138 -12.78 -2.81 -7.45
C TYR A 138 -12.53 -1.31 -7.31
N TYR A 139 -12.68 -0.52 -8.38
CA TYR A 139 -12.81 0.94 -8.26
C TYR A 139 -14.04 1.29 -7.43
N THR A 140 -15.23 0.79 -7.83
CA THR A 140 -16.48 1.04 -7.11
C THR A 140 -16.37 0.59 -5.66
N ARG A 141 -15.86 -0.62 -5.43
CA ARG A 141 -15.65 -1.15 -4.09
C ARG A 141 -14.70 -0.28 -3.26
N MET A 142 -13.60 0.21 -3.82
CA MET A 142 -12.68 1.09 -3.10
C MET A 142 -13.40 2.38 -2.64
N ILE A 143 -14.16 3.02 -3.51
CA ILE A 143 -14.93 4.22 -3.17
C ILE A 143 -15.95 3.93 -2.06
N ASP A 144 -16.67 2.81 -2.16
CA ASP A 144 -17.66 2.41 -1.15
C ASP A 144 -17.00 2.11 0.20
N GLU A 145 -15.85 1.45 0.22
CA GLU A 145 -15.11 1.16 1.46
C GLU A 145 -14.56 2.42 2.12
N VAL A 146 -14.13 3.42 1.34
CA VAL A 146 -13.70 4.71 1.89
C VAL A 146 -14.90 5.45 2.48
N LYS A 147 -16.04 5.52 1.78
CA LYS A 147 -17.27 6.14 2.30
C LYS A 147 -17.78 5.45 3.57
N ALA A 148 -17.76 4.12 3.59
CA ALA A 148 -18.13 3.34 4.76
C ALA A 148 -17.17 3.57 5.94
N ALA A 149 -15.87 3.71 5.68
CA ALA A 149 -14.89 4.03 6.71
C ALA A 149 -15.13 5.41 7.32
N LEU A 150 -15.36 6.43 6.50
CA LEU A 150 -15.65 7.79 6.95
C LEU A 150 -16.92 7.83 7.81
N ALA A 151 -17.98 7.14 7.39
CA ALA A 151 -19.22 7.02 8.16
C ALA A 151 -19.03 6.27 9.50
N ALA A 152 -18.08 5.33 9.57
CA ALA A 152 -17.82 4.54 10.77
C ALA A 152 -16.92 5.24 11.80
N VAL A 153 -16.26 6.36 11.45
CA VAL A 153 -15.29 7.05 12.32
C VAL A 153 -15.79 7.26 13.75
N PRO A 154 -17.03 7.76 14.01
CA PRO A 154 -17.52 7.98 15.37
C PRO A 154 -17.54 6.73 16.25
N SER A 155 -17.66 5.55 15.62
CA SER A 155 -17.68 4.25 16.31
C SER A 155 -16.32 3.54 16.30
N ALA A 156 -15.49 3.79 15.28
CA ALA A 156 -14.26 3.06 15.05
C ALA A 156 -13.02 3.73 15.66
N VAL A 157 -13.07 5.04 15.89
CA VAL A 157 -11.93 5.84 16.37
C VAL A 157 -12.35 6.56 17.66
N PRO A 158 -11.86 6.12 18.84
CA PRO A 158 -12.18 6.75 20.12
C PRO A 158 -11.93 8.26 20.11
N GLY A 159 -12.95 9.02 20.53
CA GLY A 159 -12.88 10.48 20.63
C GLY A 159 -13.06 11.25 19.31
N ALA A 160 -13.06 10.58 18.15
CA ALA A 160 -13.33 11.24 16.88
C ALA A 160 -14.83 11.33 16.62
N VAL A 161 -15.31 12.49 16.15
CA VAL A 161 -16.73 12.70 15.77
C VAL A 161 -16.94 12.68 14.25
N ARG A 162 -15.86 12.79 13.48
CA ARG A 162 -15.82 12.76 12.01
C ARG A 162 -14.41 12.43 11.55
N GLY A 163 -14.26 11.98 10.32
CA GLY A 163 -12.96 11.85 9.66
C GLY A 163 -12.88 12.75 8.44
N ASP A 164 -11.69 13.31 8.21
CA ASP A 164 -11.34 14.04 7.00
C ASP A 164 -10.36 13.20 6.18
N LEU A 165 -10.53 13.15 4.85
CA LEU A 165 -9.67 12.36 3.98
C LEU A 165 -8.32 13.08 3.78
N ALA A 166 -7.28 12.57 4.44
CA ALA A 166 -5.96 13.23 4.46
C ALA A 166 -5.07 12.90 3.25
N GLY A 167 -5.19 11.72 2.67
CA GLY A 167 -4.33 11.30 1.56
C GLY A 167 -4.69 9.94 0.99
N PHE A 168 -4.13 9.65 -0.19
CA PHE A 168 -4.30 8.40 -0.92
C PHE A 168 -2.94 7.80 -1.26
N VAL A 169 -2.79 6.49 -1.10
CA VAL A 169 -1.55 5.77 -1.42
C VAL A 169 -1.86 4.66 -2.41
N TRP A 170 -1.16 4.69 -3.55
CA TRP A 170 -1.28 3.70 -4.61
C TRP A 170 0.02 2.92 -4.74
N TRP A 171 0.01 1.66 -4.29
CA TRP A 171 1.11 0.71 -4.49
C TRP A 171 0.56 -0.59 -5.07
N HIS A 172 0.66 -0.69 -6.40
CA HIS A 172 -0.05 -1.63 -7.26
C HIS A 172 0.65 -1.74 -8.63
N GLY A 173 0.26 -2.72 -9.45
CA GLY A 173 0.66 -2.80 -10.86
C GLY A 173 1.07 -4.21 -11.32
N TRP A 174 1.18 -5.18 -10.40
CA TRP A 174 1.62 -6.53 -10.75
C TRP A 174 0.81 -7.14 -11.90
N ASN A 175 -0.52 -7.18 -11.81
CA ASN A 175 -1.34 -7.79 -12.86
C ASN A 175 -1.38 -6.97 -14.15
N ASP A 176 -1.17 -5.65 -14.11
CA ASP A 176 -0.99 -4.85 -15.32
C ASP A 176 0.31 -5.25 -16.05
N GLY A 177 1.36 -5.60 -15.29
CA GLY A 177 2.61 -6.12 -15.85
C GLY A 177 2.52 -7.55 -16.40
N VAL A 178 1.51 -8.33 -15.99
CA VAL A 178 1.23 -9.68 -16.52
C VAL A 178 0.59 -9.63 -17.91
N ASP A 179 -0.08 -8.54 -18.27
CA ASP A 179 -0.62 -8.29 -19.62
C ASP A 179 0.05 -7.06 -20.27
N PRO A 180 1.35 -7.16 -20.62
CA PRO A 180 2.15 -6.02 -21.04
C PRO A 180 1.71 -5.40 -22.36
N GLU A 181 1.01 -6.14 -23.23
CA GLU A 181 0.58 -5.63 -24.54
C GLU A 181 -0.59 -4.65 -24.44
N ARG A 182 -1.46 -4.81 -23.43
CA ARG A 182 -2.67 -3.97 -23.28
C ARG A 182 -2.61 -3.07 -22.07
N SER A 183 -2.21 -3.63 -20.92
CA SER A 183 -2.34 -2.93 -19.65
C SER A 183 -1.26 -1.89 -19.45
N ILE A 184 0.00 -2.19 -19.82
CA ILE A 184 1.11 -1.25 -19.64
C ILE A 184 0.98 0.01 -20.51
N PRO A 185 0.64 -0.08 -21.82
CA PRO A 185 0.42 1.13 -22.65
C PRO A 185 -0.69 2.03 -22.14
N ALA A 186 -1.72 1.46 -21.50
CA ALA A 186 -2.84 2.21 -20.93
C ALA A 186 -2.59 2.70 -19.49
N TYR A 187 -1.55 2.21 -18.81
CA TYR A 187 -1.40 2.38 -17.37
C TYR A 187 -1.26 3.84 -16.95
N GLU A 188 -0.50 4.63 -17.71
CA GLU A 188 -0.25 6.04 -17.37
C GLU A 188 -1.55 6.86 -17.38
N GLU A 189 -2.32 6.78 -18.46
CA GLU A 189 -3.59 7.50 -18.55
C GLU A 189 -4.65 6.96 -17.60
N ASN A 190 -4.69 5.64 -17.40
CA ASN A 190 -5.60 5.04 -16.42
C ASN A 190 -5.24 5.49 -14.99
N LEU A 191 -3.95 5.62 -14.65
CA LEU A 191 -3.54 6.06 -13.32
C LEU A 191 -3.81 7.56 -13.12
N ALA A 192 -3.59 8.38 -14.15
CA ALA A 192 -3.99 9.79 -14.11
C ALA A 192 -5.51 9.94 -13.93
N ALA A 193 -6.30 9.16 -14.67
CA ALA A 193 -7.75 9.12 -14.53
C ALA A 193 -8.20 8.62 -13.15
N LEU A 194 -7.52 7.60 -12.59
CA LEU A 194 -7.77 7.11 -11.23
C LEU A 194 -7.64 8.24 -10.22
N VAL A 195 -6.55 9.02 -10.30
CA VAL A 195 -6.31 10.15 -9.39
C VAL A 195 -7.42 11.20 -9.50
N ARG A 196 -7.81 11.58 -10.72
CA ARG A 196 -8.90 12.56 -10.92
C ARG A 196 -10.23 12.04 -10.40
N ASP A 197 -10.56 10.80 -10.71
CA ASP A 197 -11.85 10.19 -10.38
C ASP A 197 -11.98 9.96 -8.88
N VAL A 198 -10.93 9.48 -8.21
CA VAL A 198 -10.90 9.36 -6.73
C VAL A 198 -11.13 10.72 -6.07
N ARG A 199 -10.45 11.77 -6.55
CA ARG A 199 -10.66 13.14 -6.02
C ARG A 199 -12.08 13.63 -6.21
N ARG A 200 -12.69 13.37 -7.38
CA ARG A 200 -14.08 13.75 -7.67
C ARG A 200 -15.07 12.95 -6.80
N ASP A 201 -14.96 11.63 -6.80
CA ASP A 201 -15.99 10.74 -6.22
C ASP A 201 -15.96 10.72 -4.68
N LEU A 202 -14.87 11.23 -4.09
CA LEU A 202 -14.70 11.46 -2.65
C LEU A 202 -14.73 12.94 -2.26
N ASP A 203 -15.08 13.84 -3.20
CA ASP A 203 -15.16 15.29 -2.98
C ASP A 203 -13.90 15.90 -2.31
N SER A 204 -12.73 15.48 -2.80
CA SER A 204 -11.42 15.91 -2.29
C SER A 204 -10.51 16.36 -3.44
N PRO A 205 -10.76 17.54 -4.06
CA PRO A 205 -10.07 17.98 -5.27
C PRO A 205 -8.55 18.18 -5.11
N HIS A 206 -8.08 18.33 -3.88
CA HIS A 206 -6.66 18.54 -3.56
C HIS A 206 -6.02 17.37 -2.80
N LEU A 207 -6.67 16.20 -2.79
CA LEU A 207 -6.19 15.03 -2.06
C LEU A 207 -4.71 14.74 -2.39
N PRO A 208 -3.81 14.73 -1.38
CA PRO A 208 -2.45 14.24 -1.53
C PRO A 208 -2.41 12.79 -2.01
N VAL A 209 -1.55 12.50 -2.99
CA VAL A 209 -1.42 11.17 -3.59
C VAL A 209 0.03 10.71 -3.55
N VAL A 210 0.29 9.56 -2.95
CA VAL A 210 1.60 8.90 -3.03
C VAL A 210 1.48 7.71 -3.98
N ILE A 211 2.32 7.68 -5.00
CA ILE A 211 2.43 6.60 -5.98
C ILE A 211 3.72 5.83 -5.69
N GLY A 212 3.58 4.63 -5.13
CA GLY A 212 4.70 3.73 -4.92
C GLY A 212 5.10 3.04 -6.22
N GLU A 213 6.40 3.03 -6.51
CA GLU A 213 6.96 2.18 -7.55
C GLU A 213 6.57 0.72 -7.30
N LEU A 214 6.17 0.01 -8.35
CA LEU A 214 6.03 -1.43 -8.26
C LEU A 214 7.42 -2.02 -7.98
N THR A 215 7.60 -2.56 -6.76
CA THR A 215 8.85 -3.19 -6.33
C THR A 215 9.05 -4.50 -7.10
N GLY A 216 8.19 -5.51 -6.90
CA GLY A 216 8.37 -6.81 -7.53
C GLY A 216 9.71 -7.47 -7.12
N PRO A 217 10.18 -8.49 -7.86
CA PRO A 217 11.38 -9.25 -7.49
C PRO A 217 12.69 -8.63 -7.99
N TRP A 218 12.68 -7.39 -8.48
CA TRP A 218 13.83 -6.82 -9.20
C TRP A 218 14.22 -5.44 -8.73
N VAL A 219 15.54 -5.21 -8.64
CA VAL A 219 16.09 -3.85 -8.71
C VAL A 219 16.00 -3.39 -10.18
N ASP A 220 16.64 -4.13 -11.07
CA ASP A 220 16.60 -3.91 -12.53
C ASP A 220 15.52 -4.78 -13.17
N ALA A 221 14.39 -4.17 -13.52
CA ALA A 221 13.24 -4.88 -14.06
C ALA A 221 13.37 -5.12 -15.58
N PRO A 222 12.75 -6.18 -16.12
CA PRO A 222 12.65 -6.36 -17.57
C PRO A 222 11.96 -5.15 -18.25
N PRO A 223 12.19 -4.91 -19.55
CA PRO A 223 11.76 -3.68 -20.22
C PRO A 223 10.28 -3.32 -20.06
N ALA A 224 9.37 -4.31 -20.13
CA ALA A 224 7.94 -4.09 -19.95
C ALA A 224 7.62 -3.55 -18.53
N TRP A 225 8.21 -4.16 -17.50
CA TRP A 225 8.03 -3.76 -16.11
C TRP A 225 8.68 -2.40 -15.82
N GLU A 226 9.80 -2.09 -16.46
CA GLU A 226 10.40 -0.75 -16.35
C GLU A 226 9.52 0.32 -17.03
N ALA A 227 8.86 -0.01 -18.15
CA ALA A 227 7.87 0.88 -18.77
C ALA A 227 6.67 1.14 -17.84
N LEU A 228 6.21 0.11 -17.12
CA LEU A 228 5.17 0.27 -16.10
C LEU A 228 5.62 1.18 -14.95
N ARG A 229 6.84 0.98 -14.41
CA ARG A 229 7.42 1.86 -13.37
C ARG A 229 7.56 3.30 -13.86
N LYS A 230 7.95 3.48 -15.12
CA LYS A 230 8.02 4.80 -15.75
C LYS A 230 6.64 5.47 -15.82
N ALA A 231 5.60 4.73 -16.21
CA ALA A 231 4.23 5.25 -16.21
C ALA A 231 3.78 5.71 -14.81
N GLN A 232 4.11 4.96 -13.74
CA GLN A 232 3.84 5.36 -12.35
C GLN A 232 4.51 6.69 -11.99
N ARG A 233 5.79 6.85 -12.35
CA ARG A 233 6.54 8.10 -12.14
C ARG A 233 5.95 9.26 -12.91
N ASN A 234 5.70 9.06 -14.21
CA ASN A 234 5.22 10.10 -15.11
C ASN A 234 3.94 10.75 -14.58
N VAL A 235 2.99 9.97 -14.04
CA VAL A 235 1.76 10.53 -13.45
C VAL A 235 2.07 11.47 -12.29
N ALA A 236 2.94 11.10 -11.35
CA ALA A 236 3.28 11.97 -10.24
C ALA A 236 3.96 13.28 -10.68
N GLU A 237 4.65 13.26 -11.83
CA GLU A 237 5.41 14.38 -12.40
C GLU A 237 4.57 15.25 -13.36
N ARG A 238 3.33 14.85 -13.71
CA ARG A 238 2.42 15.69 -14.52
C ARG A 238 2.17 17.03 -13.84
N GLU A 239 2.07 18.09 -14.63
CA GLU A 239 1.86 19.46 -14.13
C GLU A 239 0.62 19.58 -13.23
N GLU A 240 -0.48 18.91 -13.58
CA GLU A 240 -1.71 18.89 -12.80
C GLU A 240 -1.58 18.19 -11.42
N PHE A 241 -0.54 17.38 -11.22
CA PHE A 241 -0.34 16.57 -10.01
C PHE A 241 0.92 16.93 -9.23
N ARG A 242 1.92 17.56 -9.83
CA ARG A 242 3.28 17.74 -9.27
C ARG A 242 3.32 18.34 -7.85
N ASP A 243 2.36 19.16 -7.47
CA ASP A 243 2.33 19.79 -6.13
C ASP A 243 1.58 18.96 -5.08
N ARG A 244 0.81 17.97 -5.53
CA ARG A 244 -0.06 17.13 -4.68
C ARG A 244 0.14 15.64 -4.88
N ALA A 245 1.11 15.23 -5.69
CA ALA A 245 1.49 13.85 -5.90
C ALA A 245 2.99 13.64 -5.71
N ARG A 246 3.39 12.47 -5.21
CA ARG A 246 4.79 12.06 -5.11
C ARG A 246 4.96 10.64 -5.61
N PHE A 247 5.96 10.43 -6.46
CA PHE A 247 6.44 9.09 -6.78
C PHE A 247 7.48 8.66 -5.76
N VAL A 248 7.39 7.42 -5.28
CA VAL A 248 8.34 6.83 -4.34
C VAL A 248 9.04 5.67 -5.03
N ALA A 249 10.32 5.83 -5.32
CA ALA A 249 11.15 4.74 -5.84
C ALA A 249 11.39 3.71 -4.73
N THR A 250 11.10 2.45 -5.02
CA THR A 250 11.17 1.34 -4.04
C THR A 250 11.98 0.16 -4.55
N ARG A 251 12.43 0.17 -5.82
CA ARG A 251 13.18 -0.94 -6.44
C ARG A 251 14.40 -1.38 -5.63
N SER A 252 15.08 -0.46 -4.94
CA SER A 252 16.25 -0.75 -4.11
C SER A 252 15.91 -1.38 -2.75
N PHE A 253 14.63 -1.48 -2.40
CA PHE A 253 14.19 -2.07 -1.14
C PHE A 253 14.03 -3.58 -1.22
N VAL A 254 13.83 -4.13 -2.42
CA VAL A 254 13.68 -5.58 -2.58
C VAL A 254 14.91 -6.31 -2.04
N ARG A 255 14.67 -7.36 -1.27
CA ARG A 255 15.70 -8.28 -0.81
C ARG A 255 15.76 -9.51 -1.70
N ALA A 256 16.92 -10.15 -1.72
CA ALA A 256 17.13 -11.30 -2.56
C ALA A 256 16.26 -12.48 -2.11
N ALA A 257 15.85 -13.31 -3.07
CA ALA A 257 14.95 -14.44 -2.83
C ALA A 257 15.48 -15.40 -1.76
N GLN A 258 16.78 -15.72 -1.81
CA GLN A 258 17.42 -16.65 -0.87
C GLN A 258 17.50 -16.14 0.58
N ASP A 259 17.35 -14.83 0.77
CA ASP A 259 17.40 -14.15 2.07
C ASP A 259 15.99 -13.81 2.58
N SER A 260 14.96 -14.41 1.98
CA SER A 260 13.56 -14.08 2.23
C SER A 260 12.72 -15.32 2.58
N PRO A 261 11.59 -15.16 3.27
CA PRO A 261 10.81 -16.29 3.76
C PRO A 261 10.22 -17.14 2.64
N ASN A 262 9.85 -16.51 1.52
CA ASN A 262 9.18 -17.19 0.41
C ASN A 262 9.91 -16.96 -0.92
N PRO A 263 11.06 -17.64 -1.17
CA PRO A 263 11.89 -17.40 -2.36
C PRO A 263 11.16 -17.53 -3.71
N GLY A 264 10.10 -18.34 -3.78
CA GLY A 264 9.30 -18.52 -5.00
C GLY A 264 8.25 -17.43 -5.26
N HIS A 265 8.00 -16.52 -4.30
CA HIS A 265 6.90 -15.56 -4.34
C HIS A 265 7.38 -14.16 -4.76
N GLY A 266 8.05 -14.07 -5.90
CA GLY A 266 8.62 -12.79 -6.39
C GLY A 266 7.58 -11.69 -6.64
N HIS A 267 6.34 -12.06 -6.94
CA HIS A 267 5.19 -11.16 -7.09
C HIS A 267 4.72 -10.51 -5.77
N HIS A 268 5.29 -10.95 -4.65
CA HIS A 268 5.03 -10.47 -3.30
C HIS A 268 6.33 -10.12 -2.56
N GLU A 269 7.37 -9.72 -3.30
CA GLU A 269 8.67 -9.32 -2.74
C GLU A 269 9.22 -10.40 -1.80
N PHE A 270 8.97 -11.67 -2.16
CA PHE A 270 9.38 -12.88 -1.45
C PHE A 270 8.89 -12.98 0.01
N GLY A 271 7.85 -12.21 0.38
CA GLY A 271 7.37 -12.13 1.76
C GLY A 271 8.37 -11.47 2.72
N ASN A 272 9.35 -10.72 2.21
CA ASN A 272 10.45 -10.19 3.00
C ASN A 272 10.01 -8.99 3.87
N ALA A 273 10.17 -9.11 5.19
CA ALA A 273 9.74 -8.09 6.13
C ALA A 273 10.46 -6.75 5.96
N GLU A 274 11.74 -6.76 5.61
CA GLU A 274 12.52 -5.53 5.47
C GLU A 274 12.06 -4.73 4.25
N THR A 275 11.76 -5.43 3.16
CA THR A 275 11.23 -4.80 1.93
C THR A 275 9.94 -4.05 2.23
N TYR A 276 8.97 -4.69 2.88
CA TYR A 276 7.68 -4.08 3.22
C TYR A 276 7.82 -2.96 4.24
N PHE A 277 8.72 -3.10 5.23
CA PHE A 277 9.02 -2.04 6.17
C PHE A 277 9.56 -0.80 5.47
N LEU A 278 10.57 -0.95 4.60
CA LEU A 278 11.19 0.15 3.86
C LEU A 278 10.20 0.83 2.91
N VAL A 279 9.36 0.05 2.23
CA VAL A 279 8.27 0.58 1.40
C VAL A 279 7.31 1.41 2.26
N GLY A 280 6.81 0.87 3.37
CA GLY A 280 5.90 1.57 4.27
C GLY A 280 6.50 2.87 4.82
N ASP A 281 7.78 2.84 5.21
CA ASP A 281 8.52 4.00 5.70
C ASP A 281 8.62 5.11 4.65
N ALA A 282 9.04 4.77 3.43
CA ALA A 282 9.20 5.73 2.34
C ALA A 282 7.85 6.32 1.88
N LEU A 283 6.80 5.49 1.78
CA LEU A 283 5.45 5.95 1.46
C LEU A 283 4.91 6.88 2.55
N GLY A 284 5.15 6.57 3.81
CA GLY A 284 4.75 7.41 4.95
C GLY A 284 5.43 8.77 4.94
N LYS A 285 6.76 8.79 4.72
CA LYS A 285 7.54 10.04 4.62
C LYS A 285 7.10 10.90 3.44
N ALA A 286 6.83 10.29 2.29
CA ALA A 286 6.30 11.00 1.14
C ALA A 286 4.92 11.62 1.43
N MET A 287 4.05 10.90 2.13
CA MET A 287 2.75 11.42 2.55
C MET A 287 2.91 12.61 3.52
N VAL A 288 3.76 12.47 4.53
CA VAL A 288 4.05 13.55 5.49
C VAL A 288 4.60 14.79 4.77
N SER A 289 5.46 14.63 3.76
CA SER A 289 5.99 15.76 2.98
C SER A 289 4.89 16.54 2.23
N LEU A 290 3.93 15.82 1.64
CA LEU A 290 2.79 16.45 0.96
C LEU A 290 1.87 17.19 1.94
N LEU A 291 1.75 16.68 3.17
CA LEU A 291 0.92 17.24 4.22
C LEU A 291 1.56 18.43 4.92
N SER A 292 2.89 18.46 5.08
CA SER A 292 3.63 19.58 5.65
C SER A 292 3.90 20.70 4.66
N GLY A 293 3.84 20.41 3.35
CA GLY A 293 4.27 21.33 2.30
C GLY A 293 5.80 21.39 2.14
N GLU A 294 6.53 20.49 2.78
CA GLU A 294 7.99 20.38 2.68
C GLU A 294 8.39 19.38 1.56
N PRO A 295 9.61 19.46 1.01
CA PRO A 295 10.14 18.42 0.14
C PRO A 295 10.22 17.07 0.88
N ALA A 296 10.00 15.95 0.17
CA ALA A 296 10.24 14.63 0.74
C ALA A 296 11.73 14.45 1.04
N ALA A 297 12.06 14.00 2.26
CA ALA A 297 13.42 13.69 2.71
C ALA A 297 13.88 12.31 2.24
#